data_AF-A0A2V8V3R3-F1
#
_entry.id   AF-A0A2V8V3R3-F1
#
_cell.length_a   1.000
_cell.length_b   1.000
_cell.length_c   1.000
_cell.angle_alpha   90.00
_cell.angle_beta   90.00
_cell.angle_gamma   90.00
#
_symmetry.space_group_name_H-M   'P 1'
#
loop_
_entity.id
_entity.type
_entity.pdbx_description
1 polymer ?
#
loop_
_entity_poly.entity_id
_entity_poly.type
_entity_poly.pdbx_seq_one_letter_code
_entity_poly.pdbx_strand_id
1 'polypeptide(L)' 'MVISNEKTLGELVAEIPEATRILEKYRIDYCCGGKHALKASCRERGITQEVLLGELEQAATLHPQTG' A
#
# COMPACT_ATOMS: atom_id res chain seq x y z
N MET A 1 -9.92 -6.48 8.35
CA MET A 1 -9.88 -5.06 7.95
C MET A 1 -9.99 -5.03 6.44
N VAL A 2 -10.88 -4.23 5.84
CA VAL A 2 -11.03 -4.16 4.37
C VAL A 2 -10.14 -3.04 3.86
N ILE A 3 -9.12 -3.36 3.07
CA ILE A 3 -8.28 -2.35 2.44
C ILE A 3 -8.92 -1.93 1.12
N SER A 4 -9.56 -0.76 1.11
CA SER A 4 -10.15 -0.20 -0.10
C SER A 4 -9.09 0.37 -1.03
N ASN A 5 -9.23 0.09 -2.33
CA ASN A 5 -8.34 0.61 -3.38
C ASN A 5 -8.45 2.13 -3.64
N GLU A 6 -9.41 2.76 -3.00
CA GLU A 6 -9.69 4.19 -3.02
C GLU A 6 -8.67 4.95 -2.16
N LYS A 7 -8.02 4.26 -1.23
CA LYS A 7 -6.99 4.82 -0.38
C LYS A 7 -5.73 5.13 -1.19
N THR A 8 -5.09 6.22 -0.81
CA THR A 8 -3.80 6.58 -1.39
C THR A 8 -2.69 5.76 -0.75
N LEU A 9 -1.53 5.72 -1.40
CA LEU A 9 -0.35 5.07 -0.83
C LEU A 9 0.04 5.68 0.53
N GLY A 10 -0.15 6.98 0.71
CA GLY A 10 0.16 7.65 1.97
C GLY A 10 -0.75 7.24 3.11
N GLU A 11 -2.06 7.11 2.85
CA GLU A 11 -3.02 6.61 3.85
C GLU A 11 -2.69 5.17 4.26
N LEU A 12 -2.39 4.32 3.27
CA LEU A 12 -2.00 2.93 3.52
C LEU A 12 -0.72 2.82 4.34
N VAL A 13 0.29 3.63 4.05
CA VAL A 13 1.54 3.68 4.81
C VAL A 13 1.34 4.25 6.21
N ALA A 14 0.43 5.22 6.37
CA ALA A 14 0.10 5.80 7.66
C ALA A 14 -0.68 4.83 8.57
N GLU A 15 -1.60 4.05 8.00
CA GLU A 15 -2.36 3.02 8.75
C GLU A 15 -1.56 1.73 8.93
N ILE A 16 -0.74 1.36 7.95
CA ILE A 16 -0.01 0.10 7.89
C ILE A 16 1.48 0.43 7.69
N PRO A 17 2.28 0.49 8.75
CA PRO A 17 3.71 0.80 8.63
C PRO A 17 4.45 -0.18 7.71
N GLU A 18 3.97 -1.42 7.65
CA GLU A 18 4.50 -2.48 6.80
C GLU A 18 4.17 -2.29 5.30
N ALA A 19 3.16 -1.48 4.96
CA ALA A 19 2.88 -1.09 3.58
C ALA A 19 4.09 -0.39 2.95
N THR A 20 4.83 0.40 3.71
CA THR A 20 6.08 1.04 3.28
C THR A 20 7.04 0.01 2.69
N ARG A 21 7.25 -1.08 3.41
CA ARG A 21 8.21 -2.13 3.08
C ARG A 21 7.78 -2.92 1.84
N ILE A 22 6.47 -3.13 1.68
CA ILE A 22 5.87 -3.73 0.48
C ILE A 22 6.05 -2.79 -0.72
N LEU A 23 5.72 -1.51 -0.57
CA LEU A 23 5.86 -0.51 -1.63
C LEU A 23 7.32 -0.36 -2.07
N GLU A 24 8.26 -0.28 -1.13
CA GLU A 24 9.70 -0.25 -1.40
C GLU A 24 10.21 -1.51 -2.09
N LYS A 25 9.68 -2.70 -1.75
CA LYS A 25 9.99 -3.96 -2.44
C LYS A 25 9.58 -3.90 -3.91
N TYR A 26 8.42 -3.30 -4.20
CA TYR A 26 7.96 -3.01 -5.56
C TYR A 26 8.54 -1.70 -6.12
N ARG A 27 9.45 -1.08 -5.37
CA ARG A 27 10.10 0.21 -5.58
C ARG A 27 9.14 1.41 -5.68
N ILE A 28 7.84 1.24 -5.42
CA ILE A 28 6.76 2.21 -5.64
C ILE A 28 7.07 3.53 -4.95
N ASP A 29 6.98 4.64 -5.69
CA ASP A 29 7.20 5.96 -5.11
C ASP A 29 5.95 6.41 -4.35
N TYR A 30 6.12 6.58 -3.04
CA TYR A 30 5.12 7.15 -2.12
C TYR A 30 5.62 8.48 -1.51
N CYS A 31 6.77 8.98 -1.98
CA CYS A 31 7.53 10.07 -1.36
C CYS A 31 6.84 11.43 -1.49
N CYS A 32 6.03 11.64 -2.54
CA CYS A 32 5.31 12.89 -2.78
C CYS A 32 4.00 13.02 -1.95
N GLY A 33 4.07 12.76 -0.65
CA GLY A 33 3.00 13.03 0.33
C GLY A 33 1.73 12.22 0.12
N GLY A 34 1.81 11.01 -0.45
CA GLY A 34 0.63 10.18 -0.64
C GLY A 34 -0.39 10.71 -1.66
N LYS A 35 -0.01 11.63 -2.55
CA LYS A 35 -0.94 12.14 -3.58
C LYS A 35 -1.19 11.15 -4.73
N HIS A 36 -0.32 10.16 -4.88
CA HIS A 36 -0.52 9.09 -5.85
C HIS A 36 -1.50 8.04 -5.30
N ALA A 37 -2.58 7.85 -6.05
CA ALA A 37 -3.48 6.73 -5.84
C ALA A 37 -2.71 5.43 -6.06
N LEU A 38 -2.98 4.43 -5.23
CA LEU A 38 -2.37 3.10 -5.34
C LEU A 38 -2.49 2.56 -6.78
N LYS A 39 -3.66 2.76 -7.40
CA LYS A 39 -3.95 2.38 -8.78
C LYS A 39 -3.01 3.02 -9.82
N ALA A 40 -2.68 4.30 -9.66
CA ALA A 40 -1.81 5.01 -10.59
C ALA A 40 -0.38 4.46 -10.51
N SER A 41 0.15 4.34 -9.29
CA SER A 41 1.48 3.78 -9.07
C SER A 41 1.58 2.32 -9.51
N CYS A 42 0.58 1.48 -9.25
CA CYS A 42 0.55 0.11 -9.77
C CYS A 42 0.63 0.08 -11.30
N ARG A 43 -0.15 0.94 -11.98
CA ARG A 43 -0.17 1.02 -13.44
C ARG A 43 1.16 1.47 -14.03
N GLU A 44 1.83 2.45 -13.44
CA GLU A 44 3.16 2.88 -13.89
C GLU A 44 4.22 1.79 -13.74
N ARG A 45 4.07 0.92 -12.73
CA ARG A 45 4.99 -0.17 -12.43
C ARG A 45 4.72 -1.44 -13.24
N GLY A 46 3.55 -1.53 -13.87
CA GLY A 46 3.05 -2.78 -14.42
C GLY A 46 2.68 -3.82 -13.36
N ILE A 47 2.36 -3.38 -12.14
CA ILE A 47 1.92 -4.26 -11.05
C ILE A 47 0.41 -4.26 -10.99
N THR A 48 -0.17 -5.43 -10.82
CA THR A 48 -1.62 -5.56 -10.61
C THR A 48 -1.99 -5.07 -9.23
N GLN A 49 -2.97 -4.18 -9.17
CA GLN A 49 -3.52 -3.65 -7.93
C GLN A 49 -3.93 -4.76 -6.94
N GLU A 50 -4.52 -5.85 -7.42
CA GLU A 50 -4.88 -7.01 -6.58
C GLU A 50 -3.69 -7.66 -5.89
N VAL A 51 -2.54 -7.78 -6.56
CA VAL A 51 -1.33 -8.37 -5.96
C VAL A 51 -0.83 -7.48 -4.82
N LEU A 52 -0.78 -6.17 -5.07
CA LEU A 52 -0.35 -5.21 -4.06
C LEU A 52 -1.32 -5.16 -2.88
N LEU A 53 -2.64 -5.14 -3.15
CA LEU A 53 -3.66 -5.19 -2.10
C LEU A 53 -3.59 -6.48 -1.29
N GLY A 54 -3.39 -7.64 -1.93
CA GLY A 54 -3.25 -8.91 -1.22
C GLY A 54 -2.03 -8.94 -0.29
N GLU A 55 -0.89 -8.37 -0.71
CA GLU A 55 0.28 -8.22 0.18
C GLU A 55 -0.03 -7.26 1.34
N LEU A 56 -0.69 -6.14 1.06
CA LEU A 56 -1.07 -5.13 2.06
C LEU A 56 -2.09 -5.68 3.07
N GLU A 57 -3.08 -6.44 2.61
CA GLU A 57 -4.10 -7.08 3.45
C GLU A 57 -3.46 -8.15 4.34
N GLN A 58 -2.49 -8.89 3.81
CA GLN A 58 -1.73 -9.85 4.60
C GLN A 58 -0.87 -9.16 5.66
N ALA A 59 -0.19 -8.07 5.32
CA ALA A 59 0.55 -7.29 6.31
C ALA A 59 -0.37 -6.69 7.38
N ALA A 60 -1.54 -6.17 6.98
CA ALA A 60 -2.54 -5.64 7.90
C ALA A 60 -3.16 -6.73 8.79
N THR A 61 -3.32 -7.97 8.29
CA THR A 61 -3.86 -9.08 9.11
C THR A 61 -2.81 -9.70 10.02
N LEU A 62 -1.52 -9.63 9.66
CA LEU A 62 -0.44 -10.15 10.49
C LEU A 62 -0.19 -9.30 11.75
N HIS A 63 -0.50 -8.00 11.70
CA HIS A 63 -0.34 -7.09 12.83
C HIS A 63 -1.68 -6.45 13.23
N PRO A 64 -2.56 -7.18 13.95
CA PRO A 64 -3.59 -6.53 14.73
C PRO A 64 -2.89 -5.78 15.88
N GLN A 65 -2.91 -4.46 15.81
CA GLN A 65 -2.57 -3.49 16.86
C GLN A 65 -1.11 -3.42 17.36
N THR A 66 -0.45 -2.31 17.06
CA THR A 66 0.56 -1.69 17.93
C THR A 66 0.34 -0.19 17.77
N GLY A 67 -0.21 0.58 18.69
CA GLY A 67 -0.76 0.42 20.04
C GLY A 67 -1.19 1.82 20.44
#